data_AF-A0AA35WI03-F1
#
_entry.id   AF-A0AA35WI03-F1
#
_cell.length_a   1.000
_cell.length_b   1.000
_cell.length_c   1.000
_cell.angle_alpha   90.00
_cell.angle_beta   90.00
_cell.angle_gamma   90.00
#
_symmetry.space_group_name_H-M   'P 1'
#
loop_
_entity.id
_entity.type
_entity.pdbx_description
1 polymer ?
#
loop_
_entity_poly.entity_id
_entity_poly.type
_entity_poly.pdbx_seq_one_letter_code
_entity_poly.pdbx_strand_id
1 'polypeptide(L)'
;MVDALENLVQTKKASRIDATIQSYRKGEVTLGRAAELAGMPRFEFEEILKARGIMKETEVDSVEELETGVSVINSLHTSNERPEES
;
A
#
# COMPACT_ATOMS: atom_id res chain seq x y z
N MET A 1 -23.85 -5.35 -30.84
CA MET A 1 -22.52 -4.79 -31.20
C MET A 1 -21.84 -4.13 -30.00
N VAL A 2 -22.57 -3.40 -29.17
CA VAL A 2 -22.05 -2.75 -27.94
C VAL A 2 -21.40 -3.77 -26.98
N ASP A 3 -22.03 -4.94 -26.79
CA ASP A 3 -21.54 -5.98 -25.86
C ASP A 3 -20.17 -6.57 -26.23
N ALA A 4 -19.85 -6.70 -27.53
CA ALA A 4 -18.57 -7.25 -27.98
C ALA A 4 -17.41 -6.28 -27.70
N LEU A 5 -17.65 -4.98 -27.85
CA LEU A 5 -16.68 -3.94 -27.54
C LEU A 5 -16.47 -3.83 -26.02
N GLU A 6 -17.55 -3.88 -25.25
CA GLU A 6 -17.48 -3.82 -23.79
C GLU A 6 -16.73 -5.03 -23.21
N ASN A 7 -17.02 -6.23 -23.68
CA ASN A 7 -16.28 -7.45 -23.30
C ASN A 7 -14.79 -7.35 -23.64
N LEU A 8 -14.44 -6.81 -24.82
CA LEU A 8 -13.04 -6.64 -25.21
C LEU A 8 -12.31 -5.65 -24.29
N VAL A 9 -12.96 -4.54 -23.93
CA VAL A 9 -12.41 -3.54 -23.01
C VAL A 9 -12.19 -4.15 -21.62
N GLN A 10 -13.18 -4.89 -21.10
CA GLN A 10 -13.07 -5.56 -19.81
C GLN A 10 -11.94 -6.60 -19.80
N THR A 11 -11.83 -7.41 -20.87
CA THR A 11 -10.77 -8.41 -21.01
C THR A 11 -9.38 -7.78 -21.03
N LYS A 12 -9.19 -6.67 -21.78
CA LYS A 12 -7.92 -5.94 -21.81
C LYS A 12 -7.57 -5.32 -20.46
N LYS A 13 -8.56 -4.78 -19.74
CA LYS A 13 -8.37 -4.23 -18.39
C LYS A 13 -7.94 -5.33 -17.40
N ALA A 14 -8.62 -6.48 -17.41
CA ALA A 14 -8.26 -7.62 -16.58
C ALA A 14 -6.83 -8.10 -16.86
N SER A 15 -6.47 -8.26 -18.15
CA SER A 15 -5.12 -8.65 -18.56
C SER A 15 -4.03 -7.66 -18.10
N ARG A 16 -4.32 -6.35 -18.11
CA ARG A 16 -3.42 -5.33 -17.58
C ARG A 16 -3.22 -5.47 -16.07
N ILE A 17 -4.31 -5.61 -15.31
CA ILE A 17 -4.27 -5.78 -13.85
C ILE A 17 -3.44 -7.02 -13.49
N ASP A 18 -3.64 -8.12 -14.21
CA ASP A 18 -2.91 -9.37 -13.97
C ASP A 18 -1.40 -9.19 -14.22
N ALA A 19 -1.01 -8.55 -15.32
CA ALA A 19 0.39 -8.26 -15.62
C ALA A 19 1.03 -7.37 -14.55
N THR A 20 0.32 -6.33 -14.12
CA THR A 20 0.79 -5.40 -13.08
C THR A 20 0.97 -6.10 -11.73
N ILE A 21 0.05 -7.00 -11.36
CA ILE A 21 0.16 -7.79 -10.14
C ILE A 21 1.39 -8.70 -10.18
N GLN A 22 1.71 -9.29 -11.33
CA GLN A 22 2.93 -10.09 -11.46
C GLN A 22 4.20 -9.25 -11.26
N SER A 23 4.27 -8.05 -11.86
CA SER A 23 5.41 -7.15 -11.64
C SER A 23 5.51 -6.69 -10.18
N TYR A 24 4.39 -6.41 -9.52
CA TYR A 24 4.36 -6.10 -8.09
C TYR A 24 4.91 -7.26 -7.24
N ARG A 25 4.43 -8.48 -7.49
CA ARG A 25 4.88 -9.69 -6.75
C ARG A 25 6.36 -10.02 -6.95
N LYS A 26 6.95 -9.60 -8.06
CA LYS A 26 8.39 -9.76 -8.34
C LYS A 26 9.25 -8.64 -7.75
N GLY A 27 8.65 -7.64 -7.10
CA GLY A 27 9.35 -6.45 -6.62
C GLY A 27 9.85 -5.52 -7.72
N GLU A 28 9.41 -5.71 -8.98
CA GLU A 28 9.83 -4.87 -10.12
C GLU A 28 9.26 -3.46 -10.03
N VAL A 29 8.14 -3.30 -9.32
CA VAL A 29 7.46 -2.02 -9.09
C VAL A 29 6.97 -1.93 -7.65
N THR A 30 6.96 -0.70 -7.12
CA THR A 30 6.34 -0.42 -5.81
C THR A 30 4.82 -0.53 -5.89
N LEU A 31 4.15 -0.66 -4.74
CA LEU A 31 2.69 -0.72 -4.65
C LEU A 31 2.00 0.51 -5.29
N GLY A 32 2.54 1.71 -5.05
CA GLY A 32 2.04 2.93 -5.66
C GLY A 32 2.19 2.92 -7.18
N ARG A 33 3.36 2.50 -7.68
CA ARG A 33 3.60 2.39 -9.11
C ARG A 33 2.73 1.34 -9.79
N ALA A 34 2.46 0.23 -9.10
CA ALA A 34 1.55 -0.80 -9.58
C ALA A 34 0.12 -0.24 -9.73
N ALA A 35 -0.40 0.49 -8.74
CA ALA A 35 -1.72 1.10 -8.83
C ALA A 35 -1.87 2.07 -10.02
N GLU A 36 -0.85 2.91 -10.26
CA GLU A 36 -0.79 3.80 -11.44
C GLU A 36 -0.85 3.02 -12.76
N LEU A 37 -0.07 1.94 -12.89
CA LEU A 37 -0.04 1.11 -14.09
C LEU A 37 -1.37 0.37 -14.31
N ALA A 38 -2.03 -0.05 -13.23
CA ALA A 38 -3.36 -0.64 -13.26
C ALA A 38 -4.46 0.38 -13.58
N GLY A 39 -4.16 1.68 -13.49
CA GLY A 39 -5.08 2.77 -13.79
C GLY A 39 -6.14 2.98 -12.71
N MET A 40 -5.78 2.78 -11.44
CA MET A 40 -6.69 2.90 -10.30
C MET A 40 -5.99 3.51 -9.07
N PRO A 41 -6.76 4.03 -8.10
CA PRO A 41 -6.20 4.45 -6.82
C PRO A 41 -5.49 3.31 -6.07
N ARG A 42 -4.48 3.68 -5.28
CA ARG A 42 -3.67 2.73 -4.49
C ARG A 42 -4.50 1.81 -3.58
N PHE A 43 -5.52 2.36 -2.90
CA PHE A 43 -6.37 1.57 -2.00
C PHE A 43 -7.21 0.54 -2.75
N GLU A 44 -7.69 0.85 -3.96
CA GLU A 44 -8.43 -0.12 -4.79
C GLU A 44 -7.52 -1.26 -5.22
N PHE A 45 -6.28 -0.94 -5.61
CA PHE A 45 -5.29 -1.94 -5.96
C PHE A 45 -4.94 -2.84 -4.76
N GLU A 46 -4.81 -2.27 -3.56
CA GLU A 46 -4.62 -3.03 -2.30
C GLU A 46 -5.76 -4.03 -2.05
N GLU A 47 -7.02 -3.64 -2.25
CA GLU A 47 -8.16 -4.55 -2.10
C GLU A 47 -8.14 -5.69 -3.13
N ILE A 48 -7.70 -5.43 -4.37
CA ILE A 48 -7.53 -6.49 -5.38
C ILE A 48 -6.45 -7.48 -4.96
N LEU A 49 -5.31 -7.01 -4.43
CA LEU A 49 -4.25 -7.87 -3.92
C LEU A 49 -4.77 -8.75 -2.78
N LYS A 50 -5.47 -8.15 -1.82
CA LYS A 50 -6.09 -8.85 -0.67
C LYS A 50 -7.11 -9.89 -1.11
N ALA A 51 -7.99 -9.56 -2.05
CA ALA A 51 -8.98 -10.49 -2.60
C ALA A 51 -8.32 -11.69 -3.31
N ARG A 52 -7.08 -11.52 -3.78
CA ARG A 52 -6.27 -12.57 -4.42
C ARG A 52 -5.31 -13.27 -3.44
N GLY A 53 -5.39 -12.97 -2.14
CA GLY A 53 -4.52 -13.55 -1.11
C GLY A 53 -3.06 -13.12 -1.20
N ILE A 54 -2.77 -12.01 -1.88
CA ILE A 54 -1.42 -11.46 -2.01
C ILE A 54 -1.19 -10.50 -0.86
N MET A 55 -0.34 -10.90 0.08
CA MET A 55 0.05 -10.05 1.20
C MET A 55 1.07 -9.00 0.75
N LYS A 56 0.95 -7.81 1.31
CA LYS A 56 1.92 -6.74 1.10
C LYS A 56 3.20 -7.10 1.84
N GLU A 57 4.28 -7.35 1.12
CA GLU A 57 5.62 -7.34 1.72
C GLU A 57 5.92 -5.92 2.20
N THR A 58 6.13 -5.79 3.50
CA THR A 58 6.48 -4.53 4.14
C THR A 58 7.78 -4.79 4.88
N GLU A 59 8.85 -4.12 4.46
CA GLU A 59 10.04 -4.02 5.29
C GLU A 59 9.67 -3.22 6.54
N VAL A 60 9.90 -3.84 7.70
CA VAL A 60 9.72 -3.20 9.00
C VAL A 60 11.10 -2.99 9.59
N ASP A 61 11.30 -1.82 10.20
CA ASP A 61 12.49 -1.57 10.99
C ASP A 61 12.58 -2.61 12.12
N SER A 62 13.79 -2.79 12.65
CA SER A 62 14.01 -3.69 13.78
C SER A 62 13.16 -3.26 14.98
N VAL A 63 12.84 -4.20 15.88
CA VAL A 63 12.07 -3.89 17.09
C VAL A 63 12.75 -2.80 17.90
N GLU A 64 14.08 -2.84 17.97
CA GLU A 64 14.92 -1.88 18.66
C GLU A 64 14.81 -0.46 18.07
N GLU A 65 14.80 -0.34 16.74
CA GLU A 65 14.62 0.95 16.04
C GLU A 65 13.21 1.51 16.25
N LEU A 66 12.19 0.65 16.18
CA LEU A 66 10.81 1.03 16.45
C LEU A 66 10.63 1.51 17.90
N GLU A 67 11.17 0.78 18.88
CA GLU A 67 11.13 1.17 20.30
C GLU A 67 11.85 2.50 20.55
N THR A 68 12.97 2.72 19.87
CA THR A 68 13.69 4.00 19.94
C THR A 68 12.82 5.15 19.44
N GLY A 69 12.16 4.99 18.29
CA GLY A 69 11.22 5.98 17.75
C GLY A 69 10.07 6.29 18.71
N VAL A 70 9.47 5.26 19.32
CA VAL A 70 8.40 5.41 20.32
C VAL A 70 8.89 6.17 21.56
N SER A 71 10.09 5.87 22.05
CA SER A 71 10.70 6.55 23.20
C SER A 71 10.88 8.05 22.96
N VAL A 72 11.33 8.45 21.77
CA VAL A 72 11.45 9.86 21.39
C VAL A 72 10.08 10.55 21.47
N ILE A 73 9.03 9.96 20.88
CA ILE A 73 7.68 10.53 20.92
C ILE A 73 7.19 10.70 22.36
N ASN A 74 7.39 9.70 23.22
CA ASN A 74 6.97 9.73 24.62
C ASN A 74 7.69 10.83 25.41
N SER A 75 9.00 11.00 25.22
CA SER A 75 9.79 12.04 25.90
C SER A 75 9.37 13.46 25.51
N LEU A 76 8.93 13.66 24.27
CA LEU A 76 8.41 14.94 23.79
C LEU A 76 7.03 15.26 24.39
N HIS A 77 6.22 14.23 24.67
CA HIS A 77 4.90 14.40 25.27
C HIS A 77 4.98 14.75 26.76
N THR A 78 5.83 14.04 27.53
CA THR A 78 6.03 14.29 28.97
C THR A 78 6.73 15.62 29.25
N SER A 79 7.58 16.10 28.35
CA SER A 79 8.23 17.41 28.49
C SER A 79 7.29 18.60 28.27
N ASN A 80 6.07 18.37 27.79
CA ASN A 80 5.06 19.41 27.54
C ASN A 80 4.04 19.56 28.68
N GLU A 81 4.10 18.70 29.70
CA GLU A 81 3.35 18.90 30.96
C GLU A 81 4.07 19.98 31.77
N ARG A 82 3.65 21.24 31.57
CA ARG A 82 4.12 22.36 32.41
C ARG A 82 3.71 22.09 33.86
N PRO A 83 4.62 22.18 34.85
CA PRO A 83 4.21 22.12 36.24
C PRO A 83 3.29 23.31 36.53
N GLU A 84 2.09 23.03 37.03
CA GLU A 84 1.15 24.02 37.56
C GLU A 84 1.87 24.82 38.67
N GLU A 85 2.15 26.09 38.38
CA GLU A 85 2.81 27.02 39.30
C GLU A 85 1.95 27.17 40.57
N SER A 86 2.53 26.91 41.75
CA SER A 86 1.96 27.18 43.07
C SER A 86 2.77 28.23 43.81
#